data_AF-A0A3R7IEJ1-F1
#
_entry.id   AF-A0A3R7IEJ1-F1
#
_cell.length_a   1.000
_cell.length_b   1.000
_cell.length_c   1.000
_cell.angle_alpha   90.00
_cell.angle_beta   90.00
_cell.angle_gamma   90.00
#
_symmetry.space_group_name_H-M   'P 1'
#
loop_
_entity.id
_entity.type
_entity.pdbx_description
1 polymer ?
#
loop_
_entity_poly.entity_id
_entity_poly.type
_entity_poly.pdbx_seq_one_letter_code
_entity_poly.pdbx_strand_id
1 'polypeptide(L)'
;MDKPNPRHHVTRIRWVAAVSAVAGAVLSLAAIGFDWSGFWGGFALGAGIAAIVLAAYLWGLVTGMSRAGHTPTWLPARTNGSV
;
A
#
# COMPACT_ATOMS: atom_id res chain seq x y z
N MET A 1 -3.81 -1.65 29.47
CA MET A 1 -4.37 -1.51 28.11
C MET A 1 -3.28 -0.93 27.22
N ASP A 2 -2.53 -1.79 26.54
CA ASP A 2 -1.50 -1.36 25.59
C ASP A 2 -2.18 -0.73 24.37
N LYS A 3 -1.98 0.58 24.17
CA LYS A 3 -2.42 1.24 22.94
C LYS A 3 -1.59 0.68 21.78
N PRO A 4 -2.20 0.08 20.75
CA PRO A 4 -1.45 -0.43 19.62
C PRO A 4 -0.63 0.70 18.99
N ASN A 5 0.68 0.48 18.87
CA ASN A 5 1.60 1.47 18.32
C ASN A 5 1.24 1.70 16.84
N PRO A 6 0.85 2.94 16.44
CA PRO A 6 0.40 3.22 15.08
C PRO A 6 1.47 2.91 14.02
N ARG A 7 2.75 2.96 14.39
CA ARG A 7 3.87 2.61 13.49
C ARG A 7 3.82 1.14 13.05
N HIS A 8 3.35 0.24 13.92
CA HIS A 8 3.27 -1.20 13.66
C HIS A 8 2.16 -1.55 12.65
N HIS A 9 1.08 -0.76 12.63
CA HIS A 9 0.00 -0.91 11.64
C HIS A 9 0.45 -0.47 10.25
N VAL A 10 1.18 0.65 10.15
CA VAL A 10 1.68 1.16 8.87
C VAL A 10 2.68 0.20 8.22
N THR A 11 3.60 -0.39 8.99
CA THR A 11 4.53 -1.41 8.48
C THR A 11 3.80 -2.67 8.01
N ARG A 12 2.75 -3.12 8.73
CA ARG A 12 1.97 -4.28 8.32
C ARG A 12 1.25 -4.07 6.99
N ILE A 13 0.64 -2.89 6.79
CA ILE A 13 -0.05 -2.56 5.54
C ILE A 13 0.93 -2.46 4.36
N ARG A 14 2.13 -1.90 4.58
CA ARG A 14 3.20 -1.88 3.56
C ARG A 14 3.62 -3.28 3.13
N TRP A 15 3.79 -4.19 4.09
CA TRP A 15 4.12 -5.59 3.81
C TRP A 15 3.03 -6.28 3.00
N VAL A 16 1.75 -6.10 3.37
CA VAL A 16 0.63 -6.66 2.61
C VAL A 16 0.59 -6.12 1.18
N ALA A 17 0.83 -4.82 0.99
CA ALA A 17 0.90 -4.22 -0.35
C ALA A 17 2.03 -4.82 -1.20
N ALA A 18 3.23 -4.96 -0.63
CA ALA A 18 4.38 -5.56 -1.32
C ALA A 18 4.12 -7.03 -1.70
N VAL A 19 3.59 -7.83 -0.76
CA VAL A 19 3.26 -9.24 -1.00
C VAL A 19 2.18 -9.38 -2.08
N SER A 20 1.13 -8.55 -2.04
CA SER A 20 0.07 -8.54 -3.06
C SER A 20 0.62 -8.18 -4.45
N ALA A 21 1.52 -7.20 -4.55
CA ALA A 21 2.15 -6.82 -5.82
C ALA A 21 2.99 -7.98 -6.39
N VAL A 22 3.82 -8.62 -5.55
CA VAL A 22 4.67 -9.73 -5.96
C VAL A 22 3.82 -10.93 -6.38
N ALA A 23 2.81 -11.30 -5.58
CA ALA A 23 1.90 -12.40 -5.92
C ALA A 23 1.14 -12.12 -7.23
N GLY A 24 0.64 -10.90 -7.42
CA GLY A 24 -0.05 -10.49 -8.65
C GLY A 24 0.84 -10.53 -9.89
N ALA A 25 2.10 -10.08 -9.76
CA ALA A 25 3.08 -10.14 -10.83
C ALA A 25 3.44 -11.58 -11.21
N VAL A 26 3.66 -12.45 -10.22
CA VAL A 26 3.96 -13.88 -10.43
C VAL A 26 2.79 -14.59 -11.10
N LEU A 27 1.56 -14.36 -10.65
CA LEU A 27 0.37 -14.94 -11.28
C LEU A 27 0.18 -14.47 -12.73
N SER A 28 0.42 -13.18 -12.99
CA SER A 28 0.33 -12.63 -14.35
C SER A 28 1.39 -13.23 -15.28
N LEU A 29 2.64 -13.36 -14.81
CA LEU A 29 3.72 -14.00 -15.57
C LEU A 29 3.45 -15.49 -15.81
N ALA A 30 2.96 -16.20 -14.79
CA ALA A 30 2.56 -17.60 -14.91
C ALA A 30 1.41 -17.79 -15.91
N ALA A 31 0.47 -16.83 -15.99
CA ALA A 31 -0.63 -16.85 -16.97
C ALA A 31 -0.15 -16.61 -18.41
N ILE A 32 0.93 -15.84 -18.60
CA ILE A 32 1.50 -15.57 -19.94
C ILE A 32 2.31 -16.78 -20.45
N GLY A 33 3.03 -17.47 -19.57
CA GLY A 33 3.99 -18.52 -19.94
C GLY A 33 3.46 -19.95 -19.96
N PHE A 34 2.38 -20.24 -19.24
CA PHE A 34 1.73 -21.56 -19.30
C PHE A 34 0.55 -21.51 -20.25
N ASP A 35 0.40 -22.55 -21.09
CA ASP A 35 -0.76 -22.75 -21.97
C ASP A 35 -2.00 -23.06 -21.12
N TRP A 36 -2.59 -22.01 -20.53
CA TRP A 36 -3.83 -22.06 -19.78
C TRP A 36 -4.99 -21.75 -20.72
N SER A 37 -5.18 -22.55 -21.76
CA SER A 37 -6.35 -22.41 -22.64
C SER A 37 -7.64 -22.53 -21.82
N GLY A 38 -8.46 -21.48 -21.79
CA GLY A 38 -9.77 -21.47 -21.12
C GLY A 38 -9.89 -20.62 -19.85
N PHE A 39 -10.86 -20.94 -19.00
CA PHE A 39 -11.26 -20.14 -17.82
C PHE A 39 -10.09 -19.86 -16.86
N TRP A 40 -9.19 -20.84 -16.67
CA TRP A 40 -8.09 -20.73 -15.70
C TRP A 40 -7.02 -19.70 -16.09
N GLY A 41 -6.73 -19.55 -17.39
CA GLY A 41 -5.81 -18.52 -17.88
C GLY A 41 -6.38 -17.12 -17.66
N GLY A 42 -7.66 -16.94 -18.01
CA GLY A 42 -8.38 -15.70 -17.76
C GLY A 42 -8.50 -15.36 -16.26
N PHE A 43 -8.77 -16.36 -15.42
CA PHE A 43 -8.83 -16.20 -13.96
C PHE A 43 -7.47 -15.80 -13.37
N ALA A 44 -6.38 -16.47 -13.75
CA ALA A 44 -5.04 -16.15 -13.27
C ALA A 44 -4.61 -14.74 -13.66
N LEU A 45 -4.91 -14.33 -14.90
CA LEU A 45 -4.60 -12.99 -15.41
C LEU A 45 -5.45 -11.92 -14.71
N GLY A 46 -6.75 -12.16 -14.55
CA GLY A 46 -7.66 -11.27 -13.82
C GLY A 46 -7.29 -11.11 -12.34
N ALA A 47 -6.97 -12.21 -11.65
CA ALA A 47 -6.50 -12.20 -10.27
C ALA A 47 -5.15 -11.47 -10.13
N GLY A 48 -4.24 -11.67 -11.10
CA GLY A 48 -2.97 -10.96 -11.17
C GLY A 48 -3.15 -9.45 -11.27
N ILE A 49 -3.97 -8.98 -12.21
CA ILE A 49 -4.30 -7.55 -12.36
C ILE A 49 -4.97 -7.01 -11.10
N ALA A 50 -5.97 -7.70 -10.55
CA ALA A 50 -6.66 -7.27 -9.34
C ALA A 50 -5.70 -7.10 -8.15
N ALA A 51 -4.75 -8.03 -7.98
CA ALA A 51 -3.74 -7.96 -6.93
C ALA A 51 -2.75 -6.79 -7.12
N ILE A 52 -2.40 -6.43 -8.36
CA ILE A 52 -1.57 -5.25 -8.66
C ILE A 52 -2.33 -3.96 -8.34
N VAL A 53 -3.60 -3.86 -8.77
CA VAL A 53 -4.46 -2.70 -8.47
C VAL A 53 -4.65 -2.54 -6.96
N LEU A 54 -4.91 -3.63 -6.25
CA LEU A 54 -5.03 -3.62 -4.79
C LEU A 54 -3.73 -3.14 -4.12
N ALA A 55 -2.57 -3.60 -4.59
CA ALA A 55 -1.29 -3.15 -4.07
C ALA A 55 -1.06 -1.64 -4.29
N ALA A 56 -1.40 -1.13 -5.47
CA ALA A 56 -1.32 0.31 -5.77
C ALA A 56 -2.25 1.13 -4.86
N TYR A 57 -3.47 0.65 -4.62
CA TYR A 57 -4.42 1.29 -3.70
C TYR A 57 -3.87 1.33 -2.26
N LEU A 58 -3.40 0.20 -1.75
CA LEU A 58 -2.83 0.12 -0.39
C LEU A 58 -1.58 0.99 -0.25
N TRP A 59 -0.75 1.07 -1.28
CA TRP A 59 0.40 1.97 -1.32
C TRP A 59 -0.02 3.44 -1.24
N GLY A 60 -1.02 3.84 -2.03
CA GLY A 60 -1.61 5.18 -1.98
C GLY A 60 -2.16 5.52 -0.59
N LEU A 61 -2.91 4.59 0.01
CA LEU A 61 -3.46 4.72 1.36
C LEU A 61 -2.35 4.94 2.41
N VAL A 62 -1.30 4.11 2.40
CA VAL A 62 -0.15 4.28 3.30
C VAL A 62 0.55 5.61 3.10
N THR A 63 0.75 6.02 1.84
CA THR A 63 1.41 7.27 1.50
C THR A 63 0.58 8.46 2.01
N GLY A 64 -0.74 8.41 1.88
CA GLY A 64 -1.66 9.40 2.45
C GLY A 64 -1.61 9.47 3.97
N MET A 65 -1.67 8.32 4.66
CA MET A 65 -1.55 8.27 6.12
C MET A 65 -0.21 8.83 6.63
N SER A 66 0.88 8.51 5.93
CA SER A 66 2.22 9.01 6.28
C SER A 66 2.31 10.52 6.13
N ARG A 67 1.69 11.09 5.08
CA ARG A 67 1.62 12.56 4.88
C ARG A 67 0.74 13.26 5.91
N ALA A 68 -0.38 12.65 6.31
CA ALA A 68 -1.26 13.21 7.34
C ALA A 68 -0.58 13.31 8.72
N GLY A 69 0.28 12.35 9.06
CA GLY A 69 1.11 12.37 10.27
C GLY A 69 2.19 13.45 10.29
N HIS A 70 2.52 14.04 9.14
CA HIS A 70 3.46 15.15 8.98
C HIS A 70 2.77 16.50 8.82
N THR A 71 1.52 16.64 9.28
CA THR A 71 0.81 17.92 9.26
C THR A 71 1.71 19.01 9.85
N PRO A 72 2.08 20.04 9.07
CA PRO A 72 2.96 21.09 9.55
C PRO A 72 2.28 21.74 10.75
N THR A 73 2.86 21.52 11.92
CA THR A 73 2.38 22.15 13.15
C THR A 73 2.66 23.63 12.98
N TRP A 74 1.59 24.43 12.85
CA TRP A 74 1.70 25.88 12.89
C TRP A 74 2.36 26.25 14.23
N LEU A 75 3.65 26.57 14.18
CA LEU A 75 4.34 27.17 15.30
C LEU A 75 3.80 28.60 15.40
N PRO A 76 3.14 28.98 16.51
CA PRO A 76 2.77 30.37 16.69
C PRO A 76 4.03 31.21 16.55
N ALA A 77 3.96 32.29 15.77
CA ALA A 77 5.05 33.25 15.68
C ALA A 77 5.44 33.61 17.11
N ARG A 78 6.70 33.34 17.50
CA ARG A 78 7.18 33.77 18.81
C ARG A 78 7.03 35.28 18.83
N THR A 79 6.02 35.77 19.54
CA THR A 79 6.01 37.11 20.08
C THR A 79 7.13 37.13 21.11
N ASN A 80 8.36 37.28 20.61
CA ASN A 80 9.44 37.82 21.40
C ASN A 80 8.99 39.23 21.72
N GLY A 81 8.29 39.36 22.85
CA GLY A 81 8.06 40.64 23.50
C GLY A 81 9.43 41.22 23.80
N SER A 82 9.88 42.13 22.94
CA SER A 82 10.96 43.05 23.22
C SER A 82 10.45 44.44 22.90
N VAL A 83 9.97 45.06 23.98
CA VAL A 83 9.91 46.49 24.31
C VAL A 83 9.09 47.41 23.41
#